data_AF-A0A9X8ZZ42-F1
#
_entry.id   AF-A0A9X8ZZ42-F1
#
_cell.length_a   1.000
_cell.length_b   1.000
_cell.length_c   1.000
_cell.angle_alpha   90.00
_cell.angle_beta   90.00
_cell.angle_gamma   90.00
#
_symmetry.space_group_name_H-M   'P 1'
#
loop_
_entity.id
_entity.type
_entity.pdbx_description
1 polymer ?
#
loop_
_entity_poly.entity_id
_entity_poly.type
_entity_poly.pdbx_seq_one_letter_code
_entity_poly.pdbx_strand_id
1 'polypeptide(L)'
;VLGSGILILPGMTASVAEGNAIVSWLVMIALSIPLAFTFAFLSIEHPSTGGIATFSEKAFGKNVGAIIGWSFYIAGSVGQIVVSLTGGMYIVKVFTLPAYF
;
A
#
# COMPACT_ATOMS: atom_id res chain seq x y z
N VAL A 1 -5.06 -4.95 -5.63
CA VAL A 1 -4.22 -5.78 -4.74
C VAL A 1 -4.76 -5.62 -3.33
N LEU A 2 -5.17 -6.71 -2.67
CA LEU A 2 -5.53 -6.69 -1.25
C LEU A 2 -4.31 -7.20 -0.46
N GLY A 3 -3.71 -6.34 0.36
CA GLY A 3 -2.54 -6.67 1.18
C GLY A 3 -2.94 -7.15 2.59
N SER A 4 -1.95 -7.54 3.40
CA SER A 4 -2.14 -7.97 4.79
C SER A 4 -2.82 -6.93 5.67
N GLY A 5 -2.71 -5.64 5.30
CA GLY A 5 -3.32 -4.53 6.03
C GLY A 5 -4.83 -4.68 6.23
N ILE A 6 -5.57 -5.32 5.32
CA ILE A 6 -7.02 -5.48 5.49
C ILE A 6 -7.38 -6.39 6.68
N LEU A 7 -6.48 -7.30 7.07
CA LEU A 7 -6.68 -8.22 8.18
C LEU A 7 -6.30 -7.60 9.52
N ILE A 8 -5.40 -6.62 9.52
CA ILE A 8 -4.79 -6.06 10.72
C ILE A 8 -5.37 -4.66 11.04
N LEU A 9 -5.41 -3.78 10.04
CA LEU A 9 -5.69 -2.36 10.24
C LEU A 9 -7.08 -2.05 10.80
N PRO A 10 -8.18 -2.73 10.40
CA PRO A 10 -9.49 -2.42 10.98
C PRO A 10 -9.53 -2.63 12.49
N GLY A 11 -9.00 -3.76 12.97
CA GLY A 11 -8.93 -4.06 14.41
C GLY A 11 -8.00 -3.11 15.15
N MET A 12 -6.82 -2.82 14.59
CA MET A 12 -5.88 -1.87 15.21
C MET A 12 -6.45 -0.45 15.28
N THR A 13 -7.02 0.05 14.18
CA THR A 13 -7.58 1.41 14.15
C THR A 13 -8.81 1.52 15.07
N ALA A 14 -9.65 0.48 15.14
CA ALA A 14 -10.74 0.42 16.11
C ALA A 14 -10.23 0.34 17.56
N SER A 15 -9.11 -0.31 17.85
CA SER A 15 -8.56 -0.31 19.23
C SER A 15 -8.02 1.04 19.68
N VAL A 16 -7.67 1.92 18.74
CA VAL A 16 -7.09 3.25 19.04
C VAL A 16 -8.15 4.35 19.00
N ALA A 17 -8.99 4.34 17.97
CA ALA A 17 -10.00 5.38 17.75
C ALA A 17 -11.43 4.92 18.07
N GLU A 18 -11.60 3.67 18.52
CA GLU A 18 -12.90 3.06 18.83
C GLU A 18 -13.88 3.21 17.66
N GLY A 19 -15.11 3.67 17.93
CA GLY A 19 -16.12 3.93 16.91
C GLY A 19 -15.72 5.01 15.91
N ASN A 20 -14.79 5.91 16.25
CA ASN A 20 -14.37 7.00 15.36
C ASN A 20 -13.41 6.54 14.26
N ALA A 21 -12.89 5.30 14.32
CA ALA A 21 -12.04 4.74 13.27
C ALA A 21 -12.70 4.82 11.88
N ILE A 22 -14.03 4.70 11.81
CA ILE A 22 -14.78 4.76 10.55
C ILE A 22 -14.57 6.09 9.82
N VAL A 23 -14.42 7.20 10.54
CA VAL A 23 -14.18 8.52 9.95
C VAL A 23 -12.84 8.54 9.22
N SER A 24 -11.79 7.97 9.84
CA SER A 24 -10.47 7.85 9.20
C SER A 24 -10.53 7.00 7.93
N TRP A 25 -11.28 5.89 7.95
CA TRP A 25 -11.46 5.04 6.77
C TRP A 25 -12.21 5.77 5.65
N LEU A 26 -13.27 6.51 5.97
CA LEU A 26 -14.01 7.31 4.99
C LEU A 26 -13.13 8.40 4.37
N VAL A 27 -12.32 9.09 5.16
CA VAL A 27 -11.34 10.07 4.67
C VAL A 27 -10.31 9.41 3.76
N MET A 28 -9.77 8.25 4.14
CA MET A 28 -8.83 7.52 3.29
C MET A 28 -9.44 7.09 1.95
N ILE A 29 -10.69 6.61 1.95
CA ILE A 29 -11.41 6.26 0.73
C ILE A 29 -11.58 7.51 -0.14
N ALA A 30 -12.04 8.62 0.43
CA ALA A 30 -12.24 9.87 -0.28
C ALA A 30 -10.95 10.39 -0.93
N LEU A 31 -9.80 10.28 -0.26
CA LEU A 31 -8.49 10.66 -0.79
C LEU A 31 -7.97 9.66 -1.84
N SER A 32 -8.32 8.38 -1.72
CA SER A 32 -7.87 7.33 -2.65
C SER A 32 -8.54 7.42 -4.02
N ILE A 33 -9.79 7.89 -4.07
CA ILE A 33 -10.56 8.04 -5.31
C ILE A 33 -9.85 8.95 -6.34
N PRO A 34 -9.52 10.23 -6.05
CA PRO A 34 -8.87 11.10 -7.02
C PRO A 34 -7.47 10.58 -7.42
N LEU A 35 -6.75 9.95 -6.48
CA LEU A 35 -5.46 9.33 -6.77
C LEU A 35 -5.62 8.17 -7.77
N ALA A 36 -6.59 7.30 -7.56
CA ALA A 36 -6.90 6.19 -8.47
C ALA A 36 -7.29 6.69 -9.87
N PHE A 37 -8.14 7.73 -9.94
CA PHE A 37 -8.49 8.35 -11.22
C PHE A 37 -7.28 8.97 -11.92
N THR A 38 -6.39 9.62 -11.18
CA THR A 38 -5.15 10.18 -11.74
C THR A 38 -4.32 9.10 -12.41
N PHE A 39 -4.09 7.97 -11.73
CA PHE A 39 -3.37 6.85 -12.34
C PHE A 39 -4.12 6.21 -13.51
N ALA A 40 -5.45 6.10 -13.44
CA ALA A 40 -6.26 5.57 -14.52
C ALA A 40 -6.12 6.43 -15.79
N PHE A 41 -6.29 7.75 -15.68
CA PHE A 41 -6.16 8.67 -16.81
C PHE A 41 -4.75 8.68 -17.38
N LEU A 42 -3.72 8.77 -16.52
CA LEU A 42 -2.32 8.71 -16.97
C LEU A 42 -1.98 7.39 -17.68
N SER A 43 -2.56 6.26 -17.23
CA SER A 43 -2.34 4.96 -17.87
C SER A 43 -2.99 4.86 -19.26
N ILE A 44 -4.13 5.54 -19.46
CA ILE A 44 -4.79 5.63 -20.76
C ILE A 44 -4.00 6.56 -21.70
N GLU A 45 -3.59 7.72 -21.22
CA GLU A 45 -2.87 8.72 -22.00
C GLU A 45 -1.44 8.30 -22.34
N HIS A 46 -0.80 7.55 -21.44
CA HIS A 46 0.57 7.07 -21.59
C HIS A 46 0.64 5.55 -21.38
N PRO A 47 0.23 4.73 -22.37
CA PRO A 47 0.35 3.28 -22.30
C PRO A 47 1.83 2.88 -22.16
N SER A 48 2.25 2.58 -20.94
CA SER A 48 3.64 2.27 -20.61
C SER A 48 3.70 1.22 -19.51
N THR A 49 4.61 0.27 -19.65
CA THR A 49 4.88 -0.75 -18.64
C THR A 49 5.55 -0.18 -17.37
N GLY A 50 6.12 1.03 -17.43
CA GLY A 50 6.87 1.62 -16.31
C GLY A 50 6.02 2.37 -15.28
N GLY A 51 4.71 2.55 -15.52
CA GLY A 51 3.77 3.12 -14.55
C GLY A 51 4.19 4.48 -13.99
N ILE A 52 4.14 4.63 -12.65
CA ILE A 52 4.40 5.89 -11.96
C ILE A 52 5.79 6.48 -12.23
N ALA A 53 6.80 5.63 -12.43
CA ALA A 53 8.16 6.09 -12.76
C ALA A 53 8.21 6.73 -14.16
N THR A 54 7.50 6.14 -15.14
CA THR A 54 7.38 6.73 -16.49
C THR A 54 6.61 8.04 -16.43
N PHE A 55 5.52 8.10 -15.65
CA PHE A 55 4.70 9.31 -15.55
C PHE A 55 5.49 10.48 -14.93
N SER A 56 6.23 10.22 -13.85
CA SER A 56 7.05 11.24 -13.20
C SER A 56 8.28 11.63 -14.04
N GLU A 57 8.88 10.69 -14.78
CA GLU A 57 9.95 10.99 -15.73
C GLU A 57 9.46 11.92 -16.85
N LYS A 58 8.30 11.64 -17.43
CA LYS A 58 7.72 12.50 -18.48
C LYS A 58 7.39 13.91 -17.98
N ALA A 59 6.91 14.03 -16.75
CA ALA A 59 6.51 15.31 -16.19
C ALA A 59 7.68 16.15 -15.66
N PHE A 60 8.70 15.52 -15.07
CA PHE A 60 9.74 16.22 -14.28
C PHE A 60 11.18 15.82 -14.68
N GLY A 61 11.34 14.95 -15.66
CA GLY A 61 12.64 14.49 -16.14
C GLY A 61 13.17 13.24 -15.42
N LYS A 62 14.25 12.70 -15.98
CA LYS A 62 14.81 11.38 -15.64
C LYS A 62 15.22 11.21 -14.17
N ASN A 63 15.73 12.27 -13.54
CA ASN A 63 16.16 12.20 -12.13
C ASN A 63 14.98 11.97 -11.18
N VAL A 64 13.87 12.71 -11.39
CA VAL A 64 12.66 12.55 -10.59
C VAL A 64 11.99 11.20 -10.88
N GLY A 65 11.97 10.79 -12.15
CA GLY A 65 11.56 9.45 -12.57
C GLY A 65 12.26 8.34 -11.78
N ALA A 66 13.59 8.42 -11.72
CA ALA A 66 14.41 7.45 -10.99
C ALA A 66 14.13 7.46 -9.48
N ILE A 67 14.04 8.64 -8.84
CA ILE A 67 13.75 8.74 -7.40
C ILE A 67 12.40 8.09 -7.09
N ILE A 68 11.35 8.46 -7.83
CA ILE A 68 10.01 7.92 -7.61
C ILE A 68 9.95 6.43 -7.87
N GLY A 69 10.62 5.95 -8.93
CA GLY A 69 10.73 4.52 -9.24
C GLY A 69 11.39 3.73 -8.11
N TRP A 70 12.52 4.21 -7.60
CA TRP A 70 13.22 3.58 -6.48
C TRP A 70 12.41 3.62 -5.18
N SER A 71 11.76 4.75 -4.87
CA SER A 71 10.86 4.85 -3.72
C SER A 71 9.71 3.84 -3.81
N PHE A 72 9.08 3.71 -4.98
CA PHE A 72 7.99 2.77 -5.20
C PHE A 72 8.47 1.30 -5.08
N TYR A 73 9.65 0.99 -5.61
CA TYR A 73 10.27 -0.33 -5.48
C TYR A 73 10.54 -0.70 -4.01
N ILE A 74 11.14 0.21 -3.23
CA ILE A 74 11.42 0.00 -1.81
C ILE A 74 10.11 -0.18 -1.03
N ALA A 75 9.12 0.70 -1.25
CA ALA A 75 7.83 0.61 -0.59
C ALA A 75 7.12 -0.73 -0.88
N GLY A 76 7.11 -1.16 -2.15
CA GLY A 76 6.55 -2.45 -2.54
C GLY A 76 7.27 -3.63 -1.89
N SER A 77 8.60 -3.59 -1.86
CA SER A 77 9.44 -4.64 -1.25
C SER A 77 9.22 -4.76 0.26
N VAL A 78 9.20 -3.63 0.97
CA VAL A 78 8.88 -3.60 2.41
C VAL A 78 7.46 -4.10 2.66
N GLY A 79 6.50 -3.73 1.81
CA GLY A 79 5.13 -4.24 1.87
C GLY A 79 5.06 -5.77 1.82
N GLN A 80 5.84 -6.42 0.96
CA GLN A 80 5.88 -7.89 0.86
C GLN A 80 6.44 -8.56 2.12
N ILE A 81 7.41 -7.93 2.80
CA ILE A 81 7.91 -8.41 4.09
C ILE A 81 6.79 -8.40 5.13
N VAL A 82 6.02 -7.31 5.22
CA VAL A 82 4.89 -7.19 6.15
C VAL A 82 3.80 -8.21 5.85
N VAL A 83 3.52 -8.46 4.56
CA VAL A 83 2.54 -9.49 4.14
C VAL A 83 2.98 -10.88 4.62
N SER A 84 4.24 -11.23 4.38
CA SER A 84 4.80 -12.53 4.75
C SER A 84 4.84 -12.72 6.27
N LEU A 85 5.26 -11.69 7.01
CA LEU A 85 5.27 -11.68 8.48
C LEU A 85 3.85 -11.86 9.03
N THR A 86 2.88 -11.15 8.48
CA THR A 86 1.47 -11.30 8.88
C THR A 86 1.01 -12.74 8.70
N GLY A 87 1.28 -13.35 7.54
CA GLY A 87 0.95 -14.75 7.28
C GLY A 87 1.58 -15.70 8.31
N GLY A 88 2.87 -15.52 8.62
CA GLY A 88 3.56 -16.28 9.65
C GLY A 88 2.92 -16.16 11.03
N MET A 89 2.55 -14.95 11.46
CA MET A 89 1.89 -14.71 12.74
C MET A 89 0.53 -15.41 12.84
N TYR A 90 -0.23 -15.46 11.74
CA TYR A 90 -1.48 -16.23 11.71
C TYR A 90 -1.24 -17.73 11.85
N ILE A 91 -0.21 -18.28 11.21
CA ILE A 91 0.16 -19.70 11.35
C ILE A 91 0.52 -20.01 12.81
N VAL A 92 1.41 -19.23 13.42
CA VAL A 92 1.81 -19.40 14.83
C VAL A 92 0.59 -19.39 15.75
N LYS A 93 -0.33 -18.44 15.53
CA LYS A 93 -1.55 -18.32 16.34
C LYS A 93 -2.51 -19.50 16.17
N VAL A 94 -2.72 -19.98 14.95
CA VAL A 94 -3.66 -21.09 14.68
C VAL A 94 -3.13 -22.42 15.22
N PHE A 95 -1.82 -22.67 15.10
CA PHE A 95 -1.20 -23.91 15.56
C PHE A 95 -0.67 -23.85 17.00
N THR A 96 -0.92 -22.75 17.71
CA THR A 96 -0.45 -22.53 19.10
C THR A 96 1.05 -22.79 19.27
N LEU A 97 1.84 -22.42 18.27
CA LEU A 97 3.28 -22.65 18.28
C LEU A 97 3.94 -21.70 19.31
N PRO A 98 5.00 -22.15 20.01
CA PRO A 98 5.78 -21.25 20.85
C PRO A 98 6.38 -20.15 19.98
N ALA A 99 6.15 -18.90 20.37
CA ALA A 99 6.81 -17.75 19.74
C ALA A 99 8.29 -17.78 20.16
N TYR A 100 9.12 -18.55 19.45
CA TYR A 100 10.58 -18.45 19.55
C TYR A 100 11.10 -17.38 18.57
N PHE A 101 10.51 -16.19 18.68
CA PHE A 101 11.01 -14.88 18.25
C PHE A 101 10.36 -13.82 19.14
#